data_AF-A0AA86LXM0-F1
#
_entry.id   AF-A0AA86LXM0-F1
#
_cell.length_a   1.000
_cell.length_b   1.000
_cell.length_c   1.000
_cell.angle_alpha   90.00
_cell.angle_beta   90.00
_cell.angle_gamma   90.00
#
_symmetry.space_group_name_H-M   'P 1'
#
loop_
_entity.id
_entity.type
_entity.pdbx_description
1 polymer ?
#
loop_
_entity_poly.entity_id
_entity_poly.type
_entity_poly.pdbx_seq_one_letter_code
_entity_poly.pdbx_strand_id
1 'polypeptide(L)'
;MIENKFINIVKLSVISIEVNSFRDYVRYIENSFQKEIASFEKGLEDVPAGFEDEYLDYHIDEARQYSTEFPTIMRNSLFVSIYTFLESKIGDLCVPDKKSLLTLGDIKGQGIKQASTYLKKVLLVDFPHDTDEWKYIKKAQLLRNCIVHTNGQVSKVREPKNVEAAIEELNYVNVDEKGYISLESEFCLDFLENVYSFLQELYKK
;
A
#
# COMPACT_ATOMS: atom_id res chain seq x y z
N MET A 1 14.76 -25.63 -18.82
CA MET A 1 15.10 -24.22 -19.10
C MET A 1 13.95 -23.48 -19.81
N ILE A 2 13.35 -24.05 -20.87
CA ILE A 2 12.16 -23.47 -21.55
C ILE A 2 10.90 -23.51 -20.66
N GLU A 3 10.67 -24.61 -19.93
CA GLU A 3 9.51 -24.74 -19.02
C GLU A 3 9.51 -23.72 -17.89
N ASN A 4 10.64 -23.50 -17.21
CA ASN A 4 10.73 -22.48 -16.15
C ASN A 4 10.48 -21.07 -16.67
N LYS A 5 10.98 -20.75 -17.88
CA LYS A 5 10.73 -19.45 -18.51
C LYS A 5 9.24 -19.25 -18.83
N PHE A 6 8.57 -20.30 -19.33
CA PHE A 6 7.14 -20.26 -19.62
C PHE A 6 6.31 -20.09 -18.32
N ILE A 7 6.63 -20.83 -17.26
CA ILE A 7 5.97 -20.71 -15.95
C ILE A 7 6.12 -19.29 -15.38
N ASN A 8 7.32 -18.70 -15.46
CA ASN A 8 7.57 -17.35 -14.97
C ASN A 8 6.80 -16.29 -15.77
N ILE A 9 6.68 -16.45 -17.10
CA ILE A 9 5.86 -15.58 -17.95
C ILE A 9 4.38 -15.65 -17.55
N VAL A 10 3.86 -16.86 -17.30
CA VAL A 10 2.47 -17.04 -16.86
C VAL A 10 2.25 -16.39 -15.49
N LYS A 11 3.15 -16.62 -14.52
CA LYS A 11 3.08 -15.99 -13.19
C LYS A 11 3.10 -14.46 -13.26
N LEU A 12 4.01 -13.89 -14.05
CA LEU A 12 4.08 -12.44 -14.26
C LEU A 12 2.83 -11.89 -14.93
N SER A 13 2.25 -12.63 -15.87
CA SER A 13 0.96 -12.25 -16.49
C SER A 13 -0.16 -12.19 -15.46
N VAL A 14 -0.26 -13.18 -14.57
CA VAL A 14 -1.26 -13.20 -13.49
C VAL A 14 -1.06 -12.04 -12.53
N ILE A 15 0.18 -11.80 -12.08
CA ILE A 15 0.53 -10.65 -11.22
C ILE A 15 0.13 -9.34 -11.91
N SER A 16 0.39 -9.20 -13.21
CA SER A 16 0.04 -8.00 -13.97
C SER A 16 -1.47 -7.76 -13.99
N ILE A 17 -2.28 -8.81 -14.13
CA ILE A 17 -3.75 -8.72 -14.08
C ILE A 17 -4.22 -8.25 -12.71
N GLU A 18 -3.69 -8.84 -11.63
CA GLU A 18 -4.04 -8.44 -10.26
C GLU A 18 -3.63 -6.99 -9.96
N VAL A 19 -2.44 -6.57 -10.39
CA VAL A 19 -1.97 -5.18 -10.27
C VAL A 19 -2.86 -4.22 -11.07
N ASN A 20 -3.26 -4.59 -12.29
CA ASN A 20 -4.18 -3.77 -13.09
C ASN A 20 -5.53 -3.60 -12.38
N SER A 21 -6.06 -4.66 -11.75
CA SER A 21 -7.29 -4.58 -10.96
C SER A 21 -7.16 -3.61 -9.78
N PHE A 22 -6.04 -3.64 -9.05
CA PHE A 22 -5.77 -2.64 -8.01
C PHE A 22 -5.70 -1.23 -8.60
N ARG A 23 -4.98 -1.04 -9.71
CA ARG A 23 -4.81 0.26 -10.36
C ARG A 23 -6.15 0.86 -10.78
N ASP A 24 -6.99 0.06 -11.41
CA ASP A 24 -8.31 0.48 -11.87
C ASP A 24 -9.23 0.79 -10.67
N TYR A 25 -9.14 0.00 -9.61
CA TYR A 25 -9.89 0.25 -8.37
C TYR A 25 -9.47 1.57 -7.69
N VAL A 26 -8.17 1.82 -7.52
CA VAL A 26 -7.67 3.07 -6.92
C VAL A 26 -8.18 4.26 -7.73
N ARG A 27 -8.00 4.23 -9.05
CA ARG A 27 -8.45 5.31 -9.95
C ARG A 27 -9.95 5.52 -9.89
N TYR A 28 -10.72 4.44 -9.90
CA TYR A 28 -12.18 4.52 -9.84
C TYR A 28 -12.64 5.22 -8.55
N ILE A 29 -12.12 4.80 -7.40
CA ILE A 29 -12.57 5.35 -6.12
C ILE A 29 -12.06 6.78 -5.90
N GLU A 30 -10.80 7.09 -6.19
CA GLU A 30 -10.31 8.47 -6.07
C GLU A 30 -11.06 9.44 -6.99
N ASN A 31 -11.35 9.03 -8.24
CA ASN A 31 -12.18 9.81 -9.15
C ASN A 31 -13.61 9.98 -8.63
N SER A 32 -14.15 9.00 -7.89
CA SER A 32 -15.48 9.12 -7.29
C SER A 32 -15.49 10.19 -6.19
N PHE A 33 -14.48 10.21 -5.31
CA PHE A 33 -14.37 11.25 -4.28
C PHE A 33 -14.22 12.65 -4.88
N GLN A 34 -13.39 12.79 -5.91
CA GLN A 34 -13.23 14.07 -6.61
C GLN A 34 -14.54 14.57 -7.24
N LYS A 35 -15.35 13.66 -7.80
CA LYS A 35 -16.65 14.02 -8.40
C LYS A 35 -17.65 14.49 -7.35
N GLU A 36 -17.71 13.82 -6.21
CA GLU A 36 -18.62 14.23 -5.12
C GLU A 36 -18.21 15.60 -4.56
N ILE A 37 -16.92 15.83 -4.33
CA ILE A 37 -16.39 17.14 -3.89
C ILE A 37 -16.73 18.22 -4.92
N ALA A 38 -16.46 17.99 -6.20
CA ALA A 38 -16.79 18.95 -7.25
C ALA A 38 -18.30 19.22 -7.37
N SER A 39 -19.16 18.26 -7.01
CA SER A 39 -20.61 18.46 -6.97
C SER A 39 -21.02 19.39 -5.83
N PHE A 40 -20.38 19.30 -4.66
CA PHE A 40 -20.61 20.24 -3.55
C PHE A 40 -20.13 21.64 -3.90
N GLU A 41 -18.93 21.77 -4.48
CA GLU A 41 -18.37 23.06 -4.90
C GLU A 41 -19.27 23.74 -5.93
N LYS A 42 -19.72 23.00 -6.94
CA LYS A 42 -20.65 23.53 -7.94
C LYS A 42 -22.01 23.90 -7.32
N GLY A 43 -22.53 23.07 -6.41
CA GLY A 43 -23.77 23.37 -5.72
C GLY A 43 -23.70 24.68 -4.96
N LEU A 44 -22.56 24.96 -4.31
CA LEU A 44 -22.28 26.22 -3.61
C LEU A 44 -22.25 27.43 -4.57
N GLU A 45 -21.70 27.28 -5.78
CA GLU A 45 -21.69 28.34 -6.81
C GLU A 45 -23.10 28.72 -7.30
N ASP A 46 -24.03 27.77 -7.29
CA ASP A 46 -25.42 27.97 -7.71
C ASP A 46 -26.33 28.53 -6.58
N VAL A 47 -25.79 28.70 -5.36
CA VAL A 47 -26.53 29.22 -4.20
C VAL A 47 -26.82 30.71 -4.36
N PRO A 48 -28.05 31.18 -4.10
CA PRO A 48 -28.36 32.61 -4.10
C PRO A 48 -27.53 33.37 -3.06
N ALA A 49 -27.10 34.58 -3.41
CA ALA A 49 -26.29 35.41 -2.53
C ALA A 49 -26.96 35.61 -1.14
N GLY A 50 -26.22 35.33 -0.08
CA GLY A 50 -26.68 35.39 1.31
C GLY A 50 -27.19 34.07 1.89
N PHE A 51 -27.17 32.98 1.11
CA PHE A 51 -27.58 31.63 1.55
C PHE A 51 -26.40 30.63 1.58
N GLU A 52 -25.18 31.08 1.34
CA GLU A 52 -23.98 30.24 1.26
C GLU A 52 -23.73 29.50 2.58
N ASP A 53 -23.88 30.18 3.71
CA ASP A 53 -23.71 29.59 5.04
C ASP A 53 -24.75 28.48 5.31
N GLU A 54 -26.00 28.66 4.88
CA GLU A 54 -27.05 27.64 5.04
C GLU A 54 -26.75 26.39 4.20
N TYR A 55 -26.23 26.57 2.98
CA TYR A 55 -25.81 25.46 2.13
C TYR A 55 -24.62 24.70 2.75
N LEU A 56 -23.62 25.43 3.24
CA LEU A 56 -22.47 24.84 3.91
C LEU A 56 -22.88 24.08 5.17
N ASP A 57 -23.71 24.65 6.03
CA ASP A 57 -24.20 23.98 7.24
C ASP A 57 -25.01 22.72 6.90
N TYR A 58 -25.78 22.74 5.82
CA TYR A 58 -26.55 21.58 5.38
C TYR A 58 -25.65 20.44 4.85
N HIS A 59 -24.55 20.77 4.16
CA HIS A 59 -23.67 19.79 3.51
C HIS A 59 -22.36 19.52 4.26
N ILE A 60 -22.11 20.14 5.42
CA ILE A 60 -20.81 20.06 6.12
C ILE A 60 -20.41 18.62 6.47
N ASP A 61 -21.37 17.80 6.87
CA ASP A 61 -21.13 16.40 7.22
C ASP A 61 -20.75 15.57 5.98
N GLU A 62 -21.45 15.76 4.87
CA GLU A 62 -21.19 15.08 3.61
C GLU A 62 -19.84 15.53 3.03
N ALA A 63 -19.58 16.84 3.01
CA ALA A 63 -18.31 17.40 2.56
C ALA A 63 -17.14 16.82 3.38
N ARG A 64 -17.29 16.69 4.71
CA ARG A 64 -16.28 16.07 5.58
C ARG A 64 -16.10 14.58 5.30
N GLN A 65 -17.18 13.84 5.06
CA GLN A 65 -17.12 12.43 4.71
C GLN A 65 -16.32 12.19 3.43
N TYR A 66 -16.63 12.93 2.36
CA TYR A 66 -16.00 12.75 1.05
C TYR A 66 -14.61 13.38 0.92
N SER A 67 -14.30 14.44 1.66
CA SER A 67 -12.98 15.08 1.63
C SER A 67 -11.95 14.40 2.55
N THR A 68 -12.39 13.79 3.66
CA THR A 68 -11.48 13.36 4.72
C THR A 68 -11.74 11.93 5.19
N GLU A 69 -12.94 11.62 5.68
CA GLU A 69 -13.18 10.36 6.41
C GLU A 69 -13.15 9.14 5.48
N PHE A 70 -13.89 9.18 4.38
CA PHE A 70 -13.92 8.11 3.40
C PHE A 70 -12.59 7.93 2.67
N PRO A 71 -11.91 9.00 2.18
CA PRO A 71 -10.57 8.86 1.63
C PRO A 71 -9.58 8.22 2.60
N THR A 72 -9.59 8.65 3.87
CA THR A 72 -8.68 8.09 4.89
C THR A 72 -8.93 6.60 5.11
N ILE A 73 -10.18 6.20 5.31
CA ILE A 73 -10.56 4.79 5.50
C ILE A 73 -10.17 3.97 4.27
N MET A 74 -10.48 4.49 3.07
CA MET A 74 -10.22 3.84 1.80
C MET A 74 -8.72 3.62 1.57
N ARG A 75 -7.91 4.68 1.64
CA ARG A 75 -6.47 4.64 1.37
C ARG A 75 -5.75 3.74 2.36
N ASN A 76 -6.07 3.81 3.64
CA ASN A 76 -5.49 2.92 4.66
C ASN A 76 -5.83 1.46 4.40
N SER A 77 -7.10 1.16 4.07
CA SER A 77 -7.55 -0.21 3.78
C SER A 77 -6.89 -0.76 2.52
N LEU A 78 -6.79 0.07 1.49
CA LEU A 78 -6.21 -0.29 0.20
C LEU A 78 -4.70 -0.51 0.30
N PHE A 79 -4.00 0.36 1.03
CA PHE A 79 -2.60 0.17 1.35
C PHE A 79 -2.32 -1.16 2.05
N VAL A 80 -3.08 -1.49 3.10
CA VAL A 80 -2.98 -2.78 3.80
C VAL A 80 -3.27 -3.95 2.85
N SER A 81 -4.23 -3.79 1.94
CA SER A 81 -4.61 -4.81 0.96
C SER A 81 -3.49 -5.06 -0.06
N ILE A 82 -2.88 -4.00 -0.62
CA ILE A 82 -1.75 -4.10 -1.54
C ILE A 82 -0.54 -4.74 -0.83
N TYR A 83 -0.31 -4.39 0.44
CA TYR A 83 0.77 -4.98 1.24
C TYR A 83 0.53 -6.48 1.48
N THR A 84 -0.71 -6.87 1.76
CA THR A 84 -1.10 -8.28 1.91
C THR A 84 -0.95 -9.05 0.60
N PHE A 85 -1.27 -8.42 -0.53
CA PHE A 85 -1.01 -8.97 -1.86
C PHE A 85 0.49 -9.22 -2.09
N LEU A 86 1.36 -8.26 -1.77
CA LEU A 86 2.82 -8.45 -1.81
C LEU A 86 3.26 -9.63 -0.95
N GLU A 87 2.81 -9.71 0.30
CA GLU A 87 3.15 -10.80 1.22
C GLU A 87 2.76 -12.16 0.65
N SER A 88 1.56 -12.24 0.06
CA SER A 88 1.07 -13.45 -0.60
C SER A 88 1.98 -13.88 -1.76
N LYS A 89 2.35 -12.95 -2.67
CA LYS A 89 3.23 -13.29 -3.81
C LYS A 89 4.64 -13.69 -3.38
N ILE A 90 5.23 -13.02 -2.39
CA ILE A 90 6.51 -13.49 -1.84
C ILE A 90 6.34 -14.88 -1.19
N GLY A 91 5.22 -15.10 -0.50
CA GLY A 91 4.86 -16.37 0.11
C GLY A 91 4.73 -17.53 -0.89
N ASP A 92 4.17 -17.28 -2.07
CA ASP A 92 4.03 -18.27 -3.15
C ASP A 92 5.37 -18.83 -3.63
N LEU A 93 6.47 -18.11 -3.41
CA LEU A 93 7.83 -18.56 -3.72
C LEU A 93 8.47 -19.34 -2.57
N CYS A 94 7.92 -19.28 -1.36
CA CYS A 94 8.45 -19.94 -0.16
C CYS A 94 8.07 -21.43 -0.10
N VAL A 95 8.16 -22.14 -1.23
CA VAL A 95 7.86 -23.57 -1.31
C VAL A 95 9.11 -24.38 -0.92
N PRO A 96 9.02 -25.27 0.09
CA PRO A 96 10.14 -26.15 0.44
C PRO A 96 10.56 -27.02 -0.74
N ASP A 97 11.87 -27.07 -1.03
CA ASP A 97 12.41 -28.03 -1.98
C ASP A 97 12.65 -29.39 -1.28
N LYS A 98 12.75 -30.48 -2.05
CA LYS A 98 12.99 -31.84 -1.48
C LYS A 98 14.33 -31.98 -0.74
N LYS A 99 15.25 -31.03 -0.89
CA LYS A 99 16.57 -30.99 -0.27
C LYS A 99 16.62 -30.06 0.95
N SER A 100 15.61 -29.22 1.14
CA SER A 100 15.53 -28.23 2.20
C SER A 100 15.12 -28.91 3.48
N LEU A 101 15.99 -28.81 4.49
CA LEU A 101 15.74 -29.34 5.83
C LEU A 101 14.95 -28.35 6.70
N LEU A 102 14.80 -27.12 6.23
CA LEU A 102 14.13 -26.02 6.92
C LEU A 102 12.91 -25.59 6.12
N THR A 103 11.84 -25.26 6.83
CA THR A 103 10.63 -24.65 6.31
C THR A 103 10.62 -23.15 6.62
N LEU A 104 9.68 -22.41 6.02
CA LEU A 104 9.50 -20.99 6.32
C LEU A 104 9.27 -20.74 7.82
N GLY A 105 8.54 -21.64 8.50
CA GLY A 105 8.24 -21.55 9.93
C GLY A 105 9.47 -21.67 10.83
N ASP A 106 10.55 -22.29 10.35
CA ASP A 106 11.81 -22.44 11.09
C ASP A 106 12.67 -21.17 11.05
N ILE A 107 12.32 -20.20 10.19
CA ILE A 107 13.07 -18.95 10.05
C ILE A 107 12.57 -17.93 11.06
N LYS A 108 13.50 -17.41 11.87
CA LYS A 108 13.21 -16.32 12.81
C LYS A 108 12.81 -15.04 12.05
N GLY A 109 11.65 -14.47 12.42
CA GLY A 109 11.12 -13.24 11.85
C GLY A 109 9.62 -13.33 11.63
N GLN A 110 9.04 -12.31 10.98
CA GLN A 110 7.64 -12.31 10.54
C GLN A 110 7.51 -11.60 9.19
N GLY A 111 6.44 -11.91 8.45
CA GLY A 111 6.08 -11.26 7.18
C GLY A 111 7.19 -11.32 6.12
N ILE A 112 7.29 -10.27 5.33
CA ILE A 112 8.26 -10.18 4.21
C ILE A 112 9.72 -10.35 4.63
N LYS A 113 10.09 -10.06 5.89
CA LYS A 113 11.48 -10.21 6.38
C LYS A 113 11.83 -11.69 6.60
N GLN A 114 10.87 -12.46 7.12
CA GLN A 114 11.03 -13.91 7.28
C GLN A 114 11.10 -14.57 5.90
N ALA A 115 10.16 -14.22 5.03
CA ALA A 115 10.08 -14.77 3.68
C ALA A 115 11.33 -14.46 2.84
N SER A 116 11.80 -13.21 2.82
CA SER A 116 13.05 -12.85 2.13
C SER A 116 14.28 -13.59 2.68
N THR A 117 14.36 -13.82 3.99
CA THR A 117 15.45 -14.60 4.60
C THR A 117 15.39 -16.06 4.16
N TYR A 118 14.20 -16.66 4.14
CA TYR A 118 13.98 -18.02 3.68
C TYR A 118 14.35 -18.19 2.21
N LEU A 119 13.84 -17.31 1.34
CA LEU A 119 14.15 -17.30 -0.09
C LEU A 119 15.66 -17.19 -0.34
N LYS A 120 16.33 -16.24 0.32
CA LYS A 120 17.76 -15.97 0.11
C LYS A 120 18.67 -17.05 0.70
N LYS A 121 18.40 -17.52 1.92
CA LYS A 121 19.34 -18.38 2.66
C LYS A 121 19.03 -19.87 2.60
N VAL A 122 17.76 -20.24 2.40
CA VAL A 122 17.34 -21.65 2.33
C VAL A 122 17.16 -22.07 0.88
N LEU A 123 16.36 -21.33 0.13
CA LEU A 123 16.09 -21.66 -1.28
C LEU A 123 17.13 -21.11 -2.25
N LEU A 124 18.09 -20.32 -1.76
CA LEU A 124 19.16 -19.71 -2.55
C LEU A 124 18.66 -18.92 -3.77
N VAL A 125 17.47 -18.32 -3.64
CA VAL A 125 16.90 -17.42 -4.64
C VAL A 125 17.71 -16.11 -4.66
N ASP A 126 18.02 -15.63 -5.86
CA ASP A 126 18.62 -14.32 -6.10
C ASP A 126 17.60 -13.21 -5.81
N PHE A 127 17.36 -12.97 -4.51
CA PHE A 127 16.36 -12.04 -4.03
C PHE A 127 16.84 -10.59 -4.22
N PRO A 128 16.04 -9.68 -4.84
CA PRO A 128 16.40 -8.29 -5.11
C PRO A 128 16.35 -7.44 -3.82
N HIS A 129 17.29 -7.67 -2.90
CA HIS A 129 17.32 -7.04 -1.57
C HIS A 129 18.00 -5.67 -1.52
N ASP A 130 18.73 -5.30 -2.57
CA ASP A 130 19.48 -4.04 -2.63
C ASP A 130 18.78 -2.97 -3.48
N THR A 131 17.62 -3.31 -4.06
CA THR A 131 16.86 -2.45 -4.95
C THR A 131 16.11 -1.37 -4.19
N ASP A 132 15.80 -0.28 -4.87
CA ASP A 132 15.16 0.86 -4.24
C ASP A 132 13.69 0.56 -3.91
N GLU A 133 13.04 -0.27 -4.71
CA GLU A 133 11.69 -0.78 -4.47
C GLU A 133 11.64 -1.61 -3.18
N TRP A 134 12.63 -2.47 -2.93
CA TRP A 134 12.68 -3.23 -1.68
C TRP A 134 12.95 -2.34 -0.46
N LYS A 135 13.80 -1.32 -0.61
CA LYS A 135 14.00 -0.32 0.45
C LYS A 135 12.71 0.46 0.73
N TYR A 136 12.00 0.88 -0.33
CA TYR A 136 10.70 1.52 -0.24
C TYR A 136 9.70 0.64 0.53
N ILE A 137 9.53 -0.61 0.11
CA ILE A 137 8.60 -1.58 0.72
C ILE A 137 8.88 -1.74 2.22
N LYS A 138 10.15 -1.79 2.64
CA LYS A 138 10.52 -1.87 4.05
C LYS A 138 10.14 -0.62 4.85
N LYS A 139 10.21 0.58 4.25
CA LYS A 139 9.75 1.82 4.89
C LYS A 139 8.23 1.84 4.98
N ALA A 140 7.54 1.46 3.89
CA ALA A 140 6.09 1.31 3.86
C ALA A 140 5.61 0.30 4.91
N GLN A 141 6.38 -0.76 5.21
CA GLN A 141 6.06 -1.68 6.31
C GLN A 141 5.89 -0.98 7.65
N LEU A 142 6.70 0.04 7.95
CA LEU A 142 6.61 0.82 9.19
C LEU A 142 5.28 1.58 9.26
N LEU A 143 4.87 2.20 8.16
CA LEU A 143 3.58 2.88 8.03
C LEU A 143 2.42 1.90 8.18
N ARG A 144 2.48 0.75 7.49
CA ARG A 144 1.46 -0.31 7.54
C ARG A 144 1.27 -0.81 8.96
N ASN A 145 2.37 -1.05 9.67
CA ASN A 145 2.33 -1.51 11.05
C ASN A 145 1.74 -0.44 11.98
N CYS A 146 2.07 0.84 11.77
CA CYS A 146 1.45 1.94 12.50
C CYS A 146 -0.07 1.98 12.27
N ILE A 147 -0.52 1.91 11.02
CA ILE A 147 -1.94 1.88 10.65
C ILE A 147 -2.66 0.70 11.31
N VAL A 148 -2.15 -0.52 11.15
CA VAL A 148 -2.81 -1.74 11.64
C VAL A 148 -2.83 -1.84 13.16
N HIS A 149 -1.75 -1.46 13.86
CA HIS A 149 -1.62 -1.70 15.29
C HIS A 149 -2.01 -0.50 16.17
N THR A 150 -2.02 0.71 15.61
CA THR A 150 -2.27 1.94 16.37
C THR A 150 -3.30 2.85 15.72
N ASN A 151 -4.02 2.35 14.71
CA ASN A 151 -4.94 3.13 13.88
C ASN A 151 -4.26 4.35 13.23
N GLY A 152 -2.95 4.25 12.97
CA GLY A 152 -2.14 5.31 12.36
C GLY A 152 -1.55 6.31 13.34
N GLN A 153 -1.78 6.19 14.65
CA GLN A 153 -1.26 7.14 15.63
C GLN A 153 0.24 6.94 15.91
N VAL A 154 1.08 7.81 15.34
CA VAL A 154 2.54 7.66 15.32
C VAL A 154 3.13 7.56 16.73
N SER A 155 2.64 8.36 17.68
CA SER A 155 3.15 8.38 19.06
C SER A 155 2.86 7.09 19.84
N LYS A 156 1.95 6.23 19.36
CA LYS A 156 1.60 4.95 20.02
C LYS A 156 2.44 3.77 19.54
N VAL A 157 3.24 3.93 18.49
CA VAL A 157 4.14 2.87 18.05
C VAL A 157 5.34 2.74 18.99
N ARG A 158 5.96 1.56 19.01
CA ARG A 158 7.12 1.30 19.88
C ARG A 158 8.32 2.21 19.57
N GLU A 159 8.55 2.49 18.29
CA GLU A 159 9.70 3.27 17.80
C GLU A 159 9.21 4.41 16.89
N PRO A 160 8.62 5.50 17.43
CA PRO A 160 8.02 6.58 16.63
C PRO A 160 9.00 7.21 15.64
N LYS A 161 10.26 7.41 16.05
CA LYS A 161 11.31 7.99 15.21
C LYS A 161 11.55 7.25 13.90
N ASN A 162 11.38 5.92 13.89
CA ASN A 162 11.53 5.14 12.66
C ASN A 162 10.36 5.37 11.71
N VAL A 163 9.16 5.57 12.25
CA VAL A 163 7.97 5.89 11.46
C VAL A 163 8.09 7.32 10.92
N GLU A 164 8.49 8.28 11.76
CA GLU A 164 8.75 9.68 11.35
C GLU A 164 9.77 9.77 10.22
N ALA A 165 10.93 9.10 10.36
CA ALA A 165 11.93 9.05 9.28
C ALA A 165 11.38 8.40 8.00
N ALA A 166 10.53 7.37 8.11
CA ALA A 166 9.89 6.78 6.94
C ALA A 166 8.91 7.74 6.26
N ILE A 167 8.19 8.57 7.02
CA ILE A 167 7.29 9.59 6.50
C ILE A 167 8.08 10.67 5.75
N GLU A 168 9.21 11.12 6.29
CA GLU A 168 10.07 12.13 5.64
C GLU A 168 10.68 11.64 4.31
N GLU A 169 10.89 10.33 4.18
CA GLU A 169 11.52 9.72 3.00
C GLU A 169 10.53 9.20 1.94
N LEU A 170 9.25 9.07 2.28
CA LEU A 170 8.21 8.57 1.38
C LEU A 170 7.36 9.73 0.86
N ASN A 171 7.12 9.74 -0.46
CA ASN A 171 6.20 10.71 -1.06
C ASN A 171 4.76 10.41 -0.65
N TYR A 172 3.90 11.44 -0.66
CA TYR A 172 2.45 11.29 -0.48
C TYR A 172 2.02 10.80 0.91
N VAL A 173 2.88 10.97 1.91
CA VAL A 173 2.62 10.60 3.31
C VAL A 173 2.88 11.80 4.20
N ASN A 174 1.93 12.10 5.08
CA ASN A 174 2.02 13.17 6.06
C ASN A 174 1.59 12.69 7.45
N VAL A 175 1.76 13.57 8.44
CA VAL A 175 1.14 13.44 9.77
C VAL A 175 0.14 14.57 9.94
N ASP A 176 -1.09 14.25 10.32
CA ASP A 176 -2.11 15.26 10.61
C ASP A 176 -1.85 16.00 11.92
N GLU A 177 -2.61 17.06 12.19
CA GLU A 177 -2.46 17.87 13.42
C GLU A 177 -2.65 17.06 14.71
N LYS A 178 -3.31 15.90 14.64
CA LYS A 178 -3.58 15.01 15.77
C LYS A 178 -2.53 13.91 15.91
N GLY A 179 -1.51 13.88 15.05
CA GLY A 179 -0.43 12.90 15.10
C GLY A 179 -0.75 11.56 14.42
N TYR A 180 -1.73 11.52 13.51
CA TYR A 180 -2.07 10.34 12.73
C TYR A 180 -1.43 10.38 11.34
N ILE A 181 -1.03 9.21 10.84
CA ILE A 181 -0.63 9.05 9.44
C ILE A 181 -1.79 9.46 8.53
N SER A 182 -1.49 10.33 7.57
CA SER A 182 -2.37 10.76 6.48
C SER A 182 -1.74 10.40 5.14
N LEU A 183 -2.48 9.65 4.32
CA LEU A 183 -2.05 9.23 2.99
C LEU A 183 -2.74 10.11 1.93
N GLU A 184 -1.97 10.68 1.01
CA GLU A 184 -2.51 11.42 -0.14
C GLU A 184 -3.06 10.45 -1.21
N SER A 185 -3.83 10.97 -2.16
CA SER A 185 -4.52 10.19 -3.22
C SER A 185 -3.57 9.32 -4.06
N GLU A 186 -2.34 9.79 -4.23
CA GLU A 186 -1.33 9.20 -5.07
C GLU A 186 -0.61 8.05 -4.39
N PHE A 187 -0.59 8.00 -3.06
CA PHE A 187 0.22 7.06 -2.29
C PHE A 187 -0.07 5.60 -2.64
N CYS A 188 -1.34 5.22 -2.74
CA CYS A 188 -1.70 3.83 -3.03
C CYS A 188 -1.24 3.40 -4.44
N LEU A 189 -1.25 4.30 -5.43
CA LEU A 189 -0.71 4.03 -6.76
C LEU A 189 0.81 3.95 -6.72
N ASP A 190 1.48 4.90 -6.07
CA ASP A 190 2.94 4.92 -5.93
C ASP A 190 3.46 3.65 -5.27
N PHE A 191 2.82 3.22 -4.17
CA PHE A 191 3.17 1.97 -3.51
C PHE A 191 2.90 0.75 -4.39
N LEU A 192 1.78 0.71 -5.12
CA LEU A 192 1.45 -0.38 -6.02
C LEU A 192 2.50 -0.54 -7.14
N GLU A 193 2.98 0.56 -7.73
CA GLU A 193 4.00 0.51 -8.77
C GLU A 193 5.36 0.06 -8.24
N ASN A 194 5.73 0.46 -7.01
CA ASN A 194 6.92 -0.07 -6.33
C ASN A 194 6.80 -1.58 -6.06
N VAL A 195 5.64 -2.04 -5.58
CA VAL A 195 5.35 -3.46 -5.39
C VAL A 195 5.42 -4.22 -6.70
N TYR A 196 4.83 -3.71 -7.76
CA TYR A 196 4.83 -4.36 -9.06
C TYR A 196 6.23 -4.46 -9.65
N SER A 197 7.01 -3.38 -9.61
CA SER A 197 8.40 -3.34 -10.08
C SER A 197 9.27 -4.35 -9.34
N PHE A 198 9.15 -4.42 -8.01
CA PHE A 198 9.83 -5.42 -7.19
C PHE A 198 9.42 -6.85 -7.56
N LEU A 199 8.13 -7.13 -7.71
CA LEU A 199 7.64 -8.46 -8.10
C LEU A 199 8.09 -8.85 -9.50
N GLN A 200 8.17 -7.91 -10.44
CA GLN A 200 8.71 -8.18 -11.76
C GLN A 200 10.16 -8.66 -11.68
N GLU A 201 11.00 -8.01 -10.87
CA GLU A 201 12.39 -8.43 -10.68
C GLU A 201 12.50 -9.78 -9.98
N LEU A 202 11.70 -10.00 -8.94
CA LEU A 202 11.70 -11.23 -8.17
C LEU A 202 11.28 -12.46 -9.01
N TYR A 203 10.35 -12.27 -9.97
CA TYR A 203 9.83 -13.35 -10.83
C TYR A 203 10.48 -13.43 -12.22
N LYS A 204 11.35 -12.49 -12.59
CA LYS A 204 12.02 -12.44 -13.91
C LYS A 204 12.99 -13.60 -14.16
N LYS A 205 13.37 -14.37 -13.13
CA LYS A 205 14.45 -15.38 -13.20
C LYS A 205 13.93 -16.80 -12.98
#